data_AF-R6XA07-F1
#
_entry.id   AF-R6XA07-F1
#
_cell.length_a   1.000
_cell.length_b   1.000
_cell.length_c   1.000
_cell.angle_alpha   90.00
_cell.angle_beta   90.00
_cell.angle_gamma   90.00
#
_symmetry.space_group_name_H-M   'P 1'
#
loop_
_entity.id
_entity.type
_entity.pdbx_description
1 polymer ?
#
loop_
_entity_poly.entity_id
_entity_poly.type
_entity_poly.pdbx_seq_one_letter_code
_entity_poly.pdbx_strand_id
1 'polypeptide(L)'
;MRFLSDEYIKDASSSHALDVNNGSADWVAGYGYQLWLNNKSIGGYRGDGAFGQLCIVLPEQKEVFVMLCECNNMQTELDAIFDYMKESRAADDTDFEEAIALTESTFAMPRTDVPKDSIHYICGVNHSRIFGISLVPEGDRLVMELDCDFGKQRIVCGNGEYVFSSIASMCLAPAIIQLHRYGEIEPFNVYSAFTNENGVITVTMRHSDLPHAQKWIFEGDKLKVVPFCGGLLQTDYSLRRI
;
A
#
# COMPACT_ATOMS: atom_id res chain seq x y z
N MET A 1 -4.90 3.34 -31.97
CA MET A 1 -3.49 3.79 -31.96
C MET A 1 -2.64 2.63 -31.49
N ARG A 2 -1.53 2.33 -32.16
CA ARG A 2 -0.64 1.20 -31.84
C ARG A 2 0.74 1.77 -31.47
N PHE A 3 1.22 1.48 -30.27
CA PHE A 3 2.46 2.07 -29.74
C PHE A 3 3.72 1.25 -30.05
N LEU A 4 3.59 -0.08 -30.17
CA LEU A 4 4.71 -1.03 -30.35
C LEU A 4 4.45 -1.95 -31.54
N SER A 5 5.50 -2.39 -32.25
CA SER A 5 5.40 -3.35 -33.36
C SER A 5 5.08 -4.77 -32.86
N ASP A 6 4.60 -5.66 -33.75
CA ASP A 6 4.33 -7.06 -33.41
C ASP A 6 5.62 -7.78 -33.02
N GLU A 7 6.69 -7.45 -33.74
CA GLU A 7 8.04 -7.96 -33.49
C GLU A 7 8.54 -7.58 -32.10
N TYR A 8 8.37 -6.32 -31.69
CA TYR A 8 8.79 -5.88 -30.36
C TYR A 8 8.03 -6.63 -29.25
N ILE A 9 6.71 -6.80 -29.39
CA ILE A 9 5.91 -7.54 -28.40
C ILE A 9 6.39 -8.99 -28.32
N LYS A 10 6.57 -9.64 -29.48
CA LYS A 10 7.05 -11.02 -29.56
C LYS A 10 8.42 -11.20 -28.89
N ASP A 11 9.34 -10.28 -29.15
CA ASP A 11 10.68 -10.34 -28.56
C ASP A 11 10.66 -10.05 -27.07
N ALA A 12 9.91 -9.02 -26.63
CA ALA A 12 9.77 -8.67 -25.22
C ALA A 12 9.11 -9.81 -24.41
N SER A 13 8.17 -10.54 -25.01
CA SER A 13 7.52 -11.70 -24.39
C SER A 13 8.28 -13.02 -24.61
N SER A 14 9.53 -12.98 -25.05
CA SER A 14 10.39 -14.17 -25.25
C SER A 14 11.51 -14.22 -24.22
N SER A 15 12.05 -15.41 -23.97
CA SER A 15 13.13 -15.59 -22.98
C SER A 15 14.47 -15.12 -23.56
N HIS A 16 15.07 -14.11 -22.92
CA HIS A 16 16.43 -13.63 -23.24
C HIS A 16 17.42 -13.87 -22.09
N ALA A 17 16.90 -14.03 -20.87
CA ALA A 17 17.67 -14.44 -19.70
C ALA A 17 16.93 -15.52 -18.92
N LEU A 18 17.70 -16.45 -18.33
CA LEU A 18 17.22 -17.47 -17.42
C LEU A 18 17.93 -17.29 -16.09
N ASP A 19 17.17 -17.32 -15.01
CA ASP A 19 17.71 -17.40 -13.66
C ASP A 19 17.33 -18.76 -13.06
N VAL A 20 18.08 -19.79 -13.43
CA VAL A 20 17.76 -21.20 -13.14
C VAL A 20 17.73 -21.54 -11.65
N ASN A 21 18.21 -20.63 -10.78
CA ASN A 21 18.23 -20.82 -9.33
C ASN A 21 17.27 -19.88 -8.59
N ASN A 22 16.37 -19.19 -9.29
CA ASN A 22 15.45 -18.22 -8.71
C ASN A 22 14.21 -18.83 -8.03
N GLY A 23 14.29 -20.09 -7.60
CA GLY A 23 13.22 -20.74 -6.84
C GLY A 23 12.19 -21.45 -7.72
N SER A 24 10.96 -20.91 -7.80
CA SER A 24 9.81 -21.63 -8.38
C SER A 24 9.84 -21.66 -9.92
N ALA A 25 8.97 -22.50 -10.51
CA ALA A 25 8.81 -22.57 -11.95
C ALA A 25 8.45 -21.22 -12.60
N ASP A 26 7.77 -20.32 -11.87
CA ASP A 26 7.40 -18.98 -12.34
C ASP A 26 8.58 -18.01 -12.39
N TRP A 27 9.50 -18.15 -11.44
CA TRP A 27 10.67 -17.29 -11.31
C TRP A 27 11.84 -17.71 -12.18
N VAL A 28 11.82 -18.95 -12.69
CA VAL A 28 12.84 -19.49 -13.61
C VAL A 28 12.34 -19.61 -15.06
N ALA A 29 11.09 -19.21 -15.35
CA ALA A 29 10.47 -19.33 -16.67
C ALA A 29 11.15 -18.48 -17.75
N GLY A 30 11.83 -17.41 -17.33
CA GLY A 30 12.63 -16.54 -18.18
C GLY A 30 12.26 -15.08 -18.02
N TYR A 31 13.10 -14.23 -18.58
CA TYR A 31 12.95 -12.79 -18.55
C TYR A 31 13.24 -12.21 -19.94
N GLY A 32 12.34 -11.34 -20.41
CA GLY A 32 12.41 -10.70 -21.71
C GLY A 32 12.23 -9.20 -21.60
N TYR A 33 13.28 -8.45 -21.95
CA TYR A 33 13.34 -7.00 -21.78
C TYR A 33 12.97 -6.52 -20.38
N GLN A 34 11.70 -6.21 -20.11
CA GLN A 34 11.18 -5.74 -18.81
C GLN A 34 10.02 -6.61 -18.29
N LEU A 35 9.88 -7.83 -18.83
CA LEU A 35 8.78 -8.75 -18.56
C LEU A 35 9.30 -10.07 -18.02
N TRP A 36 8.65 -10.56 -16.96
CA TRP A 36 8.80 -11.94 -16.53
C TRP A 36 7.94 -12.84 -17.39
N LEU A 37 8.43 -14.03 -17.74
CA LEU A 37 7.59 -15.06 -18.33
C LEU A 37 6.87 -15.84 -17.23
N ASN A 38 5.68 -16.34 -17.53
CA ASN A 38 4.99 -17.27 -16.62
C ASN A 38 5.46 -18.69 -16.87
N ASN A 39 5.26 -19.58 -15.89
CA ASN A 39 5.60 -20.98 -16.08
C ASN A 39 4.85 -21.58 -17.30
N LYS A 40 5.41 -22.64 -17.87
CA LYS A 40 4.89 -23.26 -19.11
C LYS A 40 3.46 -23.78 -19.02
N SER A 41 2.97 -24.13 -17.83
CA SER A 41 1.59 -24.62 -17.66
C SER A 41 0.55 -23.52 -17.75
N ILE A 42 0.95 -22.26 -17.50
CA ILE A 42 0.11 -21.07 -17.59
C ILE A 42 0.33 -20.36 -18.93
N GLY A 43 1.60 -20.20 -19.33
CA GLY A 43 1.99 -19.44 -20.52
C GLY A 43 1.85 -17.92 -20.33
N GLY A 44 2.27 -17.16 -21.33
CA GLY A 44 2.22 -15.70 -21.29
C GLY A 44 3.35 -15.05 -20.48
N TYR A 45 3.12 -13.80 -20.07
CA TYR A 45 4.13 -12.94 -19.45
C TYR A 45 3.50 -11.96 -18.46
N ARG A 46 4.31 -11.35 -17.59
CA ARG A 46 3.85 -10.39 -16.58
C ARG A 46 4.83 -9.24 -16.33
N GLY A 47 4.28 -8.08 -16.03
CA GLY A 47 4.97 -7.02 -15.29
C GLY A 47 4.85 -7.28 -13.79
N ASP A 48 5.94 -7.10 -13.07
CA ASP A 48 6.06 -7.43 -11.65
C ASP A 48 6.65 -6.24 -10.89
N GLY A 49 5.81 -5.58 -10.11
CA GLY A 49 6.17 -4.52 -9.19
C GLY A 49 6.32 -5.07 -7.77
N ALA A 50 7.21 -4.44 -6.99
CA ALA A 50 7.50 -4.88 -5.63
C ALA A 50 6.23 -5.07 -4.80
N PHE A 51 6.21 -6.16 -4.04
CA PHE A 51 5.12 -6.52 -3.12
C PHE A 51 3.81 -6.87 -3.82
N GLY A 52 3.87 -7.55 -4.97
CA GLY A 52 2.71 -8.20 -5.58
C GLY A 52 1.89 -7.33 -6.53
N GLN A 53 2.43 -6.20 -6.95
CA GLN A 53 1.81 -5.37 -7.98
C GLN A 53 1.99 -6.05 -9.33
N LEU A 54 0.95 -6.70 -9.84
CA LEU A 54 1.05 -7.61 -10.98
C LEU A 54 0.17 -7.16 -12.14
N CYS A 55 0.74 -7.25 -13.35
CA CYS A 55 0.00 -7.17 -14.60
C CYS A 55 0.35 -8.39 -15.43
N ILE A 56 -0.53 -9.38 -15.46
CA ILE A 56 -0.33 -10.68 -16.10
C ILE A 56 -1.12 -10.70 -17.40
N VAL A 57 -0.45 -11.06 -18.50
CA VAL A 57 -1.04 -11.16 -19.83
C VAL A 57 -0.99 -12.61 -20.28
N LEU A 58 -2.15 -13.14 -20.67
CA LEU A 58 -2.35 -14.51 -21.16
C LEU A 58 -2.89 -14.47 -22.60
N PRO A 59 -2.01 -14.37 -23.62
CA PRO A 59 -2.44 -14.12 -25.00
C PRO A 59 -3.31 -15.23 -25.59
N GLU A 60 -3.07 -16.49 -25.25
CA GLU A 60 -3.83 -17.64 -25.78
C GLU A 60 -5.27 -17.64 -25.24
N GLN A 61 -5.45 -17.21 -23.99
CA GLN A 61 -6.72 -17.07 -23.28
C GLN A 61 -7.43 -15.75 -23.63
N LYS A 62 -6.70 -14.78 -24.19
CA LYS A 62 -7.17 -13.40 -24.43
C LYS A 62 -7.59 -12.69 -23.14
N GLU A 63 -6.83 -12.92 -22.07
CA GLU A 63 -7.10 -12.40 -20.75
C GLU A 63 -5.94 -11.55 -20.23
N VAL A 64 -6.28 -10.57 -19.40
CA VAL A 64 -5.32 -9.77 -18.63
C VAL A 64 -5.81 -9.71 -17.19
N PHE A 65 -4.91 -10.00 -16.26
CA PHE A 65 -5.17 -9.88 -14.84
C PHE A 65 -4.31 -8.77 -14.25
N VAL A 66 -4.93 -7.84 -13.51
CA VAL A 66 -4.24 -6.73 -12.86
C VAL A 66 -4.55 -6.76 -11.38
N MET A 67 -3.50 -6.69 -10.56
CA MET A 67 -3.63 -6.59 -9.11
C MET A 67 -2.73 -5.50 -8.58
N LEU A 68 -3.31 -4.64 -7.75
CA LEU A 68 -2.58 -3.72 -6.89
C LEU A 68 -2.70 -4.25 -5.47
N CYS A 69 -1.60 -4.66 -4.87
CA CYS A 69 -1.61 -5.20 -3.53
C CYS A 69 -0.32 -4.82 -2.78
N GLU A 70 -0.28 -5.25 -1.52
CA GLU A 70 0.93 -5.29 -0.73
C GLU A 70 1.08 -6.70 -0.14
N CYS A 71 1.81 -7.55 -0.85
CA CYS A 71 1.99 -8.96 -0.54
C CYS A 71 3.42 -9.26 -0.03
N ASN A 72 3.51 -10.05 1.04
CA ASN A 72 4.79 -10.51 1.60
C ASN A 72 5.27 -11.84 0.99
N ASN A 73 4.37 -12.58 0.33
CA ASN A 73 4.68 -13.86 -0.31
C ASN A 73 4.04 -13.91 -1.70
N MET A 74 4.75 -13.32 -2.65
CA MET A 74 4.29 -13.21 -4.03
C MET A 74 4.11 -14.57 -4.72
N GLN A 75 4.78 -15.63 -4.28
CA GLN A 75 4.54 -16.95 -4.87
C GLN A 75 3.14 -17.47 -4.51
N THR A 76 2.74 -17.38 -3.24
CA THR A 76 1.39 -17.80 -2.82
C THR A 76 0.30 -16.98 -3.51
N GLU A 77 0.57 -15.70 -3.78
CA GLU A 77 -0.31 -14.85 -4.57
C GLU A 77 -0.40 -15.29 -6.03
N LEU A 78 0.72 -15.55 -6.70
CA LEU A 78 0.74 -16.07 -8.07
C LEU A 78 0.01 -17.41 -8.16
N ASP A 79 0.21 -18.32 -7.21
CA ASP A 79 -0.47 -19.61 -7.16
C ASP A 79 -2.00 -19.42 -7.09
N ALA A 80 -2.48 -18.54 -6.19
CA ALA A 80 -3.89 -18.24 -6.04
C ALA A 80 -4.50 -17.58 -7.29
N ILE A 81 -3.77 -16.63 -7.89
CA ILE A 81 -4.20 -15.99 -9.15
C ILE A 81 -4.28 -17.02 -10.26
N PHE A 82 -3.25 -17.85 -10.44
CA PHE A 82 -3.25 -18.85 -11.51
C PHE A 82 -4.30 -19.93 -11.31
N ASP A 83 -4.60 -20.34 -10.08
CA ASP A 83 -5.71 -21.25 -9.80
C ASP A 83 -7.07 -20.60 -10.11
N TYR A 84 -7.27 -19.33 -9.76
CA TYR A 84 -8.46 -18.59 -10.17
C TYR A 84 -8.58 -18.48 -11.69
N MET A 85 -7.49 -18.14 -12.38
CA MET A 85 -7.47 -17.96 -13.84
C MET A 85 -7.73 -19.26 -14.61
N LYS A 86 -7.38 -20.44 -14.06
CA LYS A 86 -7.72 -21.74 -14.68
C LYS A 86 -9.23 -22.00 -14.73
N GLU A 87 -9.95 -21.47 -13.75
CA GLU A 87 -11.40 -21.60 -13.61
C GLU A 87 -12.17 -20.38 -14.14
N SER A 88 -11.44 -19.33 -14.55
CA SER A 88 -11.98 -18.11 -15.16
C SER A 88 -12.87 -18.45 -16.36
N ARG A 89 -14.02 -17.81 -16.42
CA ARG A 89 -14.97 -17.92 -17.54
C ARG A 89 -14.95 -16.63 -18.35
N ALA A 90 -15.51 -16.68 -19.55
CA ALA A 90 -15.72 -15.48 -20.35
C ALA A 90 -16.43 -14.42 -19.51
N ALA A 91 -15.96 -13.18 -19.59
CA ALA A 91 -16.51 -12.06 -18.83
C ALA A 91 -18.04 -12.00 -19.00
N ASP A 92 -18.76 -12.22 -17.91
CA ASP A 92 -20.13 -11.77 -17.74
C ASP A 92 -20.10 -10.56 -16.80
N ASP A 93 -20.68 -9.44 -17.22
CA ASP A 93 -20.67 -8.17 -16.46
C ASP A 93 -21.57 -8.25 -15.20
N THR A 94 -21.68 -9.41 -14.54
CA THR A 94 -22.72 -9.74 -13.57
C THR A 94 -22.31 -9.61 -12.11
N ASP A 95 -21.00 -9.52 -11.82
CA ASP A 95 -20.50 -9.58 -10.43
C ASP A 95 -20.13 -8.21 -9.83
N PHE A 96 -20.51 -7.11 -10.51
CA PHE A 96 -20.21 -5.77 -10.02
C PHE A 96 -20.91 -5.43 -8.70
N GLU A 97 -22.12 -5.91 -8.47
CA GLU A 97 -22.85 -5.66 -7.21
C GLU A 97 -22.15 -6.35 -6.03
N GLU A 98 -21.69 -7.60 -6.20
CA GLU A 98 -20.92 -8.33 -5.19
C GLU A 98 -19.57 -7.67 -4.93
N ALA A 99 -18.86 -7.24 -6.00
CA ALA A 99 -17.62 -6.50 -5.87
C ALA A 99 -17.80 -5.18 -5.11
N ILE A 100 -18.87 -4.42 -5.39
CA ILE A 100 -19.19 -3.19 -4.66
C ILE A 100 -19.46 -3.50 -3.18
N ALA A 101 -20.33 -4.47 -2.88
CA ALA A 101 -20.62 -4.85 -1.50
C ALA A 101 -19.36 -5.31 -0.74
N LEU A 102 -18.45 -6.02 -1.42
CA LEU A 102 -17.17 -6.41 -0.84
C LEU A 102 -16.30 -5.19 -0.55
N THR A 103 -16.26 -4.19 -1.43
CA THR A 103 -15.48 -2.95 -1.19
C THR A 103 -16.01 -2.16 0.01
N GLU A 104 -17.33 -2.12 0.23
CA GLU A 104 -17.94 -1.45 1.38
C GLU A 104 -17.59 -2.11 2.71
N SER A 105 -17.44 -3.44 2.72
CA SER A 105 -17.15 -4.21 3.95
C SER A 105 -15.66 -4.39 4.22
N THR A 106 -14.83 -4.49 3.17
CA THR A 106 -13.38 -4.78 3.28
C THR A 106 -12.62 -3.66 3.98
N PHE A 107 -13.08 -2.42 3.82
CA PHE A 107 -12.49 -1.24 4.44
C PHE A 107 -13.39 -0.66 5.55
N ALA A 108 -14.36 -1.43 6.05
CA ALA A 108 -15.19 -0.97 7.14
C ALA A 108 -14.33 -0.67 8.39
N MET A 109 -14.59 0.48 9.01
CA MET A 109 -13.96 0.87 10.26
C MET A 109 -14.99 0.83 11.39
N PRO A 110 -14.65 0.28 12.56
CA PRO A 110 -15.56 0.34 13.70
C PRO A 110 -15.62 1.77 14.22
N ARG A 111 -16.79 2.16 14.73
CA ARG A 111 -16.91 3.37 15.53
C ARG A 111 -16.33 3.14 16.92
N THR A 112 -15.73 4.18 17.48
CA THR A 112 -15.04 4.14 18.76
C THR A 112 -15.30 5.41 19.57
N ASP A 113 -14.86 5.42 20.84
CA ASP A 113 -14.91 6.60 21.69
C ASP A 113 -13.80 7.59 21.29
N VAL A 114 -14.21 8.82 21.01
CA VAL A 114 -13.27 9.93 20.75
C VAL A 114 -12.62 10.36 22.09
N PRO A 115 -11.29 10.57 22.15
CA PRO A 115 -10.64 11.15 23.32
C PRO A 115 -11.30 12.49 23.71
N LYS A 116 -11.49 12.74 25.01
CA LYS A 116 -12.12 13.98 25.47
C LYS A 116 -11.21 15.20 25.37
N ASP A 117 -9.94 14.98 25.66
CA ASP A 117 -8.91 16.02 25.71
C ASP A 117 -7.89 15.80 24.60
N SER A 118 -7.27 16.89 24.15
CA SER A 118 -6.15 16.82 23.23
C SER A 118 -4.95 16.11 23.88
N ILE A 119 -4.24 15.31 23.10
CA ILE A 119 -3.03 14.60 23.54
C ILE A 119 -1.84 15.14 22.76
N HIS A 120 -0.77 15.52 23.45
CA HIS A 120 0.38 16.19 22.85
C HIS A 120 1.67 15.40 23.08
N TYR A 121 2.48 15.33 22.04
CA TYR A 121 3.76 14.63 22.02
C TYR A 121 4.85 15.53 21.44
N ILE A 122 6.04 15.45 22.05
CA ILE A 122 7.27 15.98 21.46
C ILE A 122 8.03 14.82 20.82
N CYS A 123 8.50 15.05 19.59
CA CYS A 123 9.32 14.10 18.85
C CYS A 123 10.81 14.43 18.99
N GLY A 124 11.65 13.40 19.10
CA GLY A 124 13.09 13.55 18.88
C GLY A 124 13.44 13.87 17.42
N VAL A 125 14.73 14.08 17.15
CA VAL A 125 15.21 14.30 15.78
C VAL A 125 14.86 13.10 14.89
N ASN A 126 14.24 13.38 13.74
CA ASN A 126 13.85 12.39 12.75
C ASN A 126 13.94 12.97 11.34
N HIS A 127 13.91 12.09 10.33
CA HIS A 127 14.05 12.50 8.93
C HIS A 127 12.81 13.21 8.37
N SER A 128 11.65 13.00 8.99
CA SER A 128 10.38 13.63 8.59
C SER A 128 10.27 15.09 9.06
N ARG A 129 11.25 15.57 9.85
CA ARG A 129 11.30 16.93 10.39
C ARG A 129 10.07 17.30 11.24
N ILE A 130 9.42 16.29 11.83
CA ILE A 130 8.29 16.45 12.75
C ILE A 130 8.86 16.61 14.16
N PHE A 131 8.57 17.71 14.84
CA PHE A 131 9.01 17.92 16.23
C PHE A 131 7.86 17.85 17.23
N GLY A 132 6.60 17.93 16.77
CA GLY A 132 5.40 17.80 17.60
C GLY A 132 4.31 17.00 16.90
N ILE A 133 3.59 16.18 17.68
CA ILE A 133 2.37 15.48 17.23
C ILE A 133 1.28 15.76 18.24
N SER A 134 0.11 16.20 17.77
CA SER A 134 -1.08 16.39 18.61
C SER A 134 -2.25 15.60 18.06
N LEU A 135 -2.96 14.89 18.93
CA LEU A 135 -4.24 14.26 18.64
C LEU A 135 -5.34 15.15 19.22
N VAL A 136 -6.07 15.84 18.36
CA VAL A 136 -7.06 16.87 18.72
C VAL A 136 -8.46 16.36 18.39
N PRO A 137 -9.33 16.13 19.39
CA PRO A 137 -10.71 15.75 19.13
C PRO A 137 -11.49 16.91 18.51
N GLU A 138 -12.15 16.68 17.38
CA GLU A 138 -13.01 17.64 16.68
C GLU A 138 -14.39 17.02 16.44
N GLY A 139 -15.28 17.13 17.43
CA GLY A 139 -16.61 16.51 17.39
C GLY A 139 -16.49 14.99 17.43
N ASP A 140 -16.97 14.34 16.37
CA ASP A 140 -16.90 12.88 16.19
C ASP A 140 -15.66 12.43 15.40
N ARG A 141 -14.65 13.30 15.27
CA ARG A 141 -13.42 13.03 14.52
C ARG A 141 -12.20 13.27 15.39
N LEU A 142 -11.07 12.73 14.94
CA LEU A 142 -9.77 13.00 15.53
C LEU A 142 -8.87 13.65 14.49
N VAL A 143 -8.30 14.81 14.79
CA VAL A 143 -7.32 15.48 13.92
C VAL A 143 -5.92 15.20 14.46
N MET A 144 -5.09 14.57 13.66
CA MET A 144 -3.67 14.41 13.93
C MET A 144 -2.93 15.60 13.33
N GLU A 145 -2.46 16.49 14.20
CA GLU A 145 -1.66 17.64 13.84
C GLU A 145 -0.17 17.31 13.94
N LEU A 146 0.60 17.66 12.91
CA LEU A 146 2.05 17.45 12.85
C LEU A 146 2.75 18.81 12.78
N ASP A 147 3.49 19.16 13.82
CA ASP A 147 4.33 20.35 13.83
C ASP A 147 5.68 20.00 13.19
N CYS A 148 5.94 20.61 12.03
CA CYS A 148 7.09 20.31 11.18
C CYS A 148 7.92 21.57 10.89
N ASP A 149 9.19 21.40 10.50
CA ASP A 149 10.08 22.51 10.09
C ASP A 149 9.49 23.35 8.93
N PHE A 150 8.63 22.76 8.12
CA PHE A 150 7.99 23.39 6.96
C PHE A 150 6.52 23.80 7.22
N GLY A 151 6.11 23.85 8.49
CA GLY A 151 4.79 24.31 8.91
C GLY A 151 3.88 23.19 9.39
N LYS A 152 2.79 23.60 10.06
CA LYS A 152 1.84 22.69 10.70
C LYS A 152 0.96 21.98 9.68
N GLN A 153 0.92 20.66 9.74
CA GLN A 153 0.10 19.81 8.87
C GLN A 153 -1.06 19.21 9.66
N ARG A 154 -2.18 18.91 9.00
CA ARG A 154 -3.39 18.36 9.63
C ARG A 154 -3.90 17.16 8.84
N ILE A 155 -3.99 16.01 9.49
CA ILE A 155 -4.62 14.80 8.96
C ILE A 155 -5.92 14.58 9.73
N VAL A 156 -7.05 14.61 9.03
CA VAL A 156 -8.37 14.38 9.62
C VAL A 156 -8.67 12.88 9.59
N CYS A 157 -8.94 12.30 10.76
CA CYS A 157 -9.26 10.90 10.93
C CYS A 157 -10.74 10.74 11.26
N GLY A 158 -11.49 10.02 10.42
CA GLY A 158 -12.90 9.73 10.66
C GLY A 158 -13.13 8.66 11.74
N ASN A 159 -14.34 8.67 12.32
CA ASN A 159 -14.83 7.67 13.27
C ASN A 159 -15.85 6.76 12.58
N GLY A 160 -15.44 5.53 12.27
CA GLY A 160 -16.23 4.59 11.48
C GLY A 160 -16.20 4.83 9.96
N GLU A 161 -15.46 5.85 9.50
CA GLU A 161 -15.27 6.18 8.09
C GLU A 161 -13.84 6.67 7.86
N TYR A 162 -13.36 6.55 6.62
CA TYR A 162 -12.10 7.17 6.21
C TYR A 162 -12.35 8.58 5.66
N VAL A 163 -11.52 9.54 6.05
CA VAL A 163 -11.57 10.92 5.57
C VAL A 163 -10.29 11.26 4.81
N PHE A 164 -10.44 11.83 3.61
CA PHE A 164 -9.31 12.26 2.80
C PHE A 164 -8.58 13.46 3.42
N SER A 165 -7.26 13.43 3.40
CA SER A 165 -6.37 14.55 3.71
C SER A 165 -5.20 14.55 2.73
N SER A 166 -4.78 15.74 2.33
CA SER A 166 -3.56 15.97 1.56
C SER A 166 -2.70 16.94 2.34
N ILE A 167 -1.50 16.51 2.73
CA ILE A 167 -0.56 17.34 3.49
C ILE A 167 0.79 17.41 2.78
N ALA A 168 1.59 18.41 3.11
CA ALA A 168 3.01 18.39 2.80
C ALA A 168 3.71 17.46 3.80
N SER A 169 4.59 16.58 3.34
CA SER A 169 5.39 15.73 4.22
C SER A 169 6.80 15.51 3.68
N MET A 170 7.69 15.00 4.52
CA MET A 170 9.02 14.54 4.11
C MET A 170 9.20 13.14 4.67
N CYS A 171 9.68 12.20 3.84
CA CYS A 171 10.03 10.84 4.29
C CYS A 171 8.89 10.07 5.00
N LEU A 172 7.62 10.42 4.74
CA LEU A 172 6.46 9.66 5.25
C LEU A 172 5.87 8.73 4.18
N ALA A 173 6.08 8.99 2.89
CA ALA A 173 5.62 8.06 1.86
C ALA A 173 6.35 6.70 1.98
N PRO A 174 5.65 5.58 1.75
CA PRO A 174 6.26 4.25 1.71
C PRO A 174 7.33 4.20 0.62
N ALA A 175 8.47 3.58 0.92
CA ALA A 175 9.54 3.37 -0.04
C ALA A 175 9.97 1.90 -0.04
N ILE A 176 10.18 1.34 -1.24
CA ILE A 176 10.61 -0.05 -1.44
C ILE A 176 11.96 -0.33 -0.78
N ILE A 177 12.84 0.67 -0.73
CA ILE A 177 14.17 0.57 -0.12
C ILE A 177 14.33 1.73 0.86
N GLN A 178 14.73 1.45 2.10
CA GLN A 178 15.03 2.46 3.13
C GLN A 178 16.09 3.50 2.69
N LEU A 179 16.83 3.23 1.61
CA LEU A 179 17.86 4.09 1.00
C LEU A 179 17.28 5.20 0.11
N HIS A 180 16.04 5.08 -0.38
CA HIS A 180 15.38 6.12 -1.19
C HIS A 180 14.54 7.03 -0.28
N ARG A 181 15.21 7.71 0.65
CA ARG A 181 14.58 8.80 1.41
C ARG A 181 14.73 10.07 0.59
N TYR A 182 13.71 10.40 -0.18
CA TYR A 182 13.66 11.67 -0.90
C TYR A 182 13.59 12.78 0.17
N GLY A 183 14.64 13.61 0.22
CA GLY A 183 14.77 14.71 1.18
C GLY A 183 13.96 15.96 0.80
N GLU A 184 13.05 15.83 -0.16
CA GLU A 184 12.18 16.90 -0.61
C GLU A 184 10.81 16.79 0.06
N ILE A 185 10.10 17.91 0.07
CA ILE A 185 8.72 17.95 0.54
C ILE A 185 7.84 17.40 -0.58
N GLU A 186 7.01 16.41 -0.26
CA GLU A 186 6.10 15.75 -1.18
C GLU A 186 4.66 15.76 -0.65
N PRO A 187 3.65 15.70 -1.54
CA PRO A 187 2.27 15.46 -1.12
C PRO A 187 2.13 14.09 -0.46
N PHE A 188 1.46 14.06 0.69
CA PHE A 188 1.06 12.86 1.39
C PHE A 188 -0.46 12.80 1.42
N ASN A 189 -1.01 12.00 0.49
CA ASN A 189 -2.43 11.90 0.23
C ASN A 189 -2.97 10.61 0.84
N VAL A 190 -3.80 10.76 1.87
CA VAL A 190 -4.29 9.62 2.65
C VAL A 190 -5.77 9.73 3.00
N TYR A 191 -6.43 8.59 2.98
CA TYR A 191 -7.72 8.34 3.61
C TYR A 191 -7.46 7.81 5.02
N SER A 192 -7.88 8.57 6.03
CA SER A 192 -7.52 8.31 7.43
C SER A 192 -8.74 8.07 8.32
N ALA A 193 -8.62 7.09 9.21
CA ALA A 193 -9.59 6.74 10.25
C ALA A 193 -8.86 6.43 11.55
N PHE A 194 -9.55 6.47 12.69
CA PHE A 194 -8.95 6.07 13.97
C PHE A 194 -9.81 5.06 14.73
N THR A 195 -9.15 4.27 15.57
CA THR A 195 -9.78 3.48 16.64
C THR A 195 -9.16 3.85 17.98
N ASN A 196 -9.92 3.66 19.06
CA ASN A 196 -9.47 3.87 20.43
C ASN A 196 -9.87 2.66 21.26
N GLU A 197 -8.89 1.80 21.56
CA GLU A 197 -9.11 0.57 22.32
C GLU A 197 -8.42 0.72 23.68
N ASN A 198 -9.22 0.95 24.73
CA ASN A 198 -8.73 1.11 26.10
C ASN A 198 -7.64 2.21 26.25
N GLY A 199 -7.75 3.31 25.50
CA GLY A 199 -6.79 4.41 25.50
C GLY A 199 -5.59 4.23 24.55
N VAL A 200 -5.52 3.10 23.83
CA VAL A 200 -4.59 2.91 22.71
C VAL A 200 -5.25 3.45 21.45
N ILE A 201 -4.74 4.58 20.94
CA ILE A 201 -5.29 5.20 19.74
C ILE A 201 -4.51 4.68 18.53
N THR A 202 -5.20 4.08 17.58
CA THR A 202 -4.61 3.67 16.30
C THR A 202 -5.17 4.52 15.17
N VAL A 203 -4.33 5.34 14.56
CA VAL A 203 -4.65 6.05 13.32
C VAL A 203 -4.26 5.16 12.15
N THR A 204 -5.22 4.75 11.34
CA THR A 204 -5.02 3.99 10.11
C THR A 204 -5.13 4.93 8.92
N MET A 205 -4.07 5.00 8.11
CA MET A 205 -3.99 5.85 6.92
C MET A 205 -3.77 4.98 5.69
N ARG A 206 -4.65 5.09 4.70
CA ARG A 206 -4.55 4.40 3.42
C ARG A 206 -4.16 5.41 2.37
N HIS A 207 -3.10 5.13 1.62
CA HIS A 207 -2.64 6.01 0.56
C HIS A 207 -3.68 6.08 -0.56
N SER A 208 -3.98 7.27 -1.08
CA SER A 208 -4.90 7.40 -2.22
C SER A 208 -4.23 7.02 -3.55
N ASP A 209 -2.91 7.17 -3.61
CA ASP A 209 -2.15 7.13 -4.86
C ASP A 209 -1.24 5.89 -4.93
N LEU A 210 -1.22 5.07 -3.88
CA LEU A 210 -0.33 3.92 -3.71
C LEU A 210 -1.10 2.79 -2.99
N PRO A 211 -0.76 1.51 -3.18
CA PRO A 211 -1.48 0.39 -2.57
C PRO A 211 -1.26 0.25 -1.04
N HIS A 212 -0.41 1.11 -0.47
CA HIS A 212 0.10 0.96 0.88
C HIS A 212 -0.84 1.53 1.95
N ALA A 213 -0.74 0.97 3.15
CA ALA A 213 -1.37 1.50 4.35
C ALA A 213 -0.35 1.65 5.48
N GLN A 214 -0.59 2.63 6.35
CA GLN A 214 0.23 2.90 7.52
C GLN A 214 -0.65 2.97 8.76
N LYS A 215 -0.19 2.38 9.87
CA LYS A 215 -0.86 2.50 11.17
C LYS A 215 0.04 3.19 12.16
N TRP A 216 -0.45 4.25 12.79
CA TRP A 216 0.25 4.97 13.86
C TRP A 216 -0.46 4.66 15.16
N ILE A 217 0.23 3.93 16.04
CA ILE A 217 -0.30 3.40 17.29
C ILE A 217 0.28 4.21 18.44
N PHE A 218 -0.57 4.93 19.15
CA PHE A 218 -0.24 5.76 20.30
C PHE A 218 -0.64 5.02 21.59
N GLU A 219 0.34 4.66 22.40
CA GLU A 219 0.16 3.95 23.67
C GLU A 219 0.96 4.65 24.78
N GLY A 220 0.25 5.39 25.64
CA GLY A 220 0.90 6.22 26.67
C GLY A 220 1.83 7.25 26.04
N ASP A 221 3.14 7.11 26.30
CA ASP A 221 4.19 8.00 25.80
C ASP A 221 4.91 7.43 24.55
N LYS A 222 4.46 6.30 24.02
CA LYS A 222 5.08 5.62 22.87
C LYS A 222 4.24 5.82 21.62
N LEU A 223 4.90 6.07 20.49
CA LEU A 223 4.32 5.91 19.16
C LEU A 223 5.05 4.82 18.42
N LYS A 224 4.27 3.86 17.95
CA LYS A 224 4.72 2.86 16.99
C LYS A 224 4.12 3.17 15.64
N VAL A 225 4.97 3.49 14.67
CA VAL A 225 4.57 3.66 13.28
C VAL A 225 4.77 2.32 12.61
N VAL A 226 3.69 1.74 12.11
CA VAL A 226 3.67 0.46 11.41
C VAL A 226 3.34 0.70 9.93
N PRO A 227 4.24 1.35 9.17
CA PRO A 227 4.20 1.30 7.73
C PRO A 227 4.74 -0.07 7.34
N PHE A 228 3.92 -0.87 6.68
CA PHE A 228 4.42 -2.03 5.99
C PHE A 228 4.74 -1.61 4.56
N CYS A 229 5.87 -2.10 4.06
CA CYS A 229 6.13 -2.22 2.64
C CYS A 229 6.69 -3.63 2.50
N GLY A 230 5.81 -4.60 2.24
CA GLY A 230 6.15 -6.03 2.25
C GLY A 230 6.62 -6.56 3.59
N GLY A 231 5.98 -6.13 4.69
CA GLY A 231 6.31 -6.60 6.03
C GLY A 231 7.54 -5.93 6.66
N LEU A 232 8.22 -5.01 5.96
CA LEU A 232 9.33 -4.24 6.50
C LEU A 232 8.84 -2.98 7.25
N LEU A 233 9.15 -2.90 8.55
CA LEU A 233 8.92 -1.72 9.37
C LEU A 233 9.81 -0.56 8.90
N GLN A 234 9.23 0.58 8.56
CA GLN A 234 10.00 1.70 7.99
C GLN A 234 10.59 2.66 9.04
N THR A 235 9.97 2.81 10.23
CA THR A 235 10.48 3.75 11.24
C THR A 235 9.88 3.51 12.64
N ASP A 236 10.64 3.86 13.68
CA ASP A 236 10.17 4.03 15.05
C ASP A 236 10.46 5.47 15.49
N TYR A 237 9.52 6.11 16.18
CA TYR A 237 9.71 7.45 16.75
C TYR A 237 9.85 7.35 18.27
N SER A 238 10.88 7.98 18.82
CA SER A 238 10.94 8.23 20.26
C SER A 238 10.07 9.44 20.60
N LEU A 239 8.92 9.18 21.23
CA LEU A 239 8.04 10.23 21.72
C LEU A 239 8.18 10.44 23.21
N ARG A 240 7.87 11.66 23.64
CA ARG A 240 7.61 12.00 25.03
C ARG A 240 6.31 12.79 25.11
N ARG A 241 5.34 12.28 25.86
CA ARG A 241 4.08 12.99 26.13
C ARG A 241 4.33 14.21 27.02
N ILE A 242 3.58 15.27 26.78
CA ILE A 242 3.60 16.51 27.58
C ILE A 242 2.21 16.86 28.11
#